data_AF-C1N7C8-F1
#
_entry.id   AF-C1N7C8-F1
#
_cell.length_a   1.000
_cell.length_b   1.000
_cell.length_c   1.000
_cell.angle_alpha   90.00
_cell.angle_beta   90.00
_cell.angle_gamma   90.00
#
_symmetry.space_group_name_H-M   'P 1'
#
loop_
_entity.id
_entity.type
_entity.pdbx_description
1 polymer ?
#
loop_
_entity_poly.entity_id
_entity_poly.type
_entity_poly.pdbx_seq_one_letter_code
_entity_poly.pdbx_strand_id
1 'polypeptide(L)'
;MGALAVALAAGEGGIDDVVLVAPAIVPKRRRKNTERQPARKRLWTRPLGVLIALASAVARVVVAALARALSPFLVLFLRKIVRNAAFWREGLASAVGSPMRRVMRDDRSWTDGYRRPSVVTGWDRGMARVVLSAATGGLDGVAATARDGARRVARAVSGEESGEEDAAEALARSGARVLIVHGDEDVIVPALPRAELVVVRGCGHMPHEECPDVFLDAVRAFLRKGERGGDGDDAGAGAGVEKT
;
A
#
# COMPACT_ATOMS: atom_id res chain seq x y z
N MET A 1 -3.25 0.55 -4.10
CA MET A 1 -4.23 1.53 -4.61
C MET A 1 -4.89 2.35 -3.49
N GLY A 2 -5.29 1.77 -2.35
CA GLY A 2 -5.97 2.51 -1.28
C GLY A 2 -5.15 3.67 -0.67
N ALA A 3 -3.89 3.43 -0.29
CA ALA A 3 -3.07 4.46 0.36
C ALA A 3 -2.83 5.72 -0.48
N LEU A 4 -2.64 5.58 -1.80
CA LEU A 4 -2.47 6.73 -2.70
C LEU A 4 -3.79 7.51 -2.88
N ALA A 5 -4.92 6.81 -3.02
CA ALA A 5 -6.22 7.46 -3.10
C ALA A 5 -6.55 8.24 -1.82
N VAL A 6 -6.25 7.68 -0.65
CA VAL A 6 -6.38 8.37 0.64
C VAL A 6 -5.41 9.54 0.74
N ALA A 7 -4.16 9.38 0.29
CA ALA A 7 -3.18 10.46 0.27
C ALA A 7 -3.62 11.64 -0.60
N LEU A 8 -4.22 11.36 -1.77
CA LEU A 8 -4.74 12.36 -2.69
C LEU A 8 -5.98 13.06 -2.10
N ALA A 9 -6.93 12.29 -1.55
CA ALA A 9 -8.11 12.85 -0.90
C ALA A 9 -7.78 13.71 0.34
N ALA A 10 -6.77 13.31 1.12
CA ALA A 10 -6.25 14.13 2.20
C ALA A 10 -5.58 15.40 1.68
N GLY A 11 -4.83 15.31 0.58
CA GLY A 11 -4.21 16.47 -0.09
C GLY A 11 -5.20 17.49 -0.64
N GLU A 12 -6.44 17.09 -0.90
CA GLU A 12 -7.55 17.98 -1.29
C GLU A 12 -8.22 18.69 -0.11
N GLY A 13 -7.76 18.45 1.14
CA GLY A 13 -8.19 19.17 2.34
C GLY A 13 -9.49 18.66 2.97
N GLY A 14 -9.99 17.50 2.55
CA GLY A 14 -11.24 16.91 3.07
C GLY A 14 -11.07 15.87 4.19
N ILE A 15 -9.83 15.60 4.64
CA ILE A 15 -9.53 14.55 5.61
C ILE A 15 -8.48 15.04 6.61
N ASP A 16 -8.88 15.16 7.87
CA ASP A 16 -7.99 15.56 8.97
C ASP A 16 -7.21 14.38 9.56
N ASP A 17 -7.81 13.19 9.53
CA ASP A 17 -7.33 11.99 10.21
C ASP A 17 -7.31 10.77 9.30
N VAL A 18 -6.16 10.10 9.23
CA VAL A 18 -5.95 8.89 8.43
C VAL A 18 -5.48 7.75 9.31
N VAL A 19 -6.25 6.66 9.36
CA VAL A 19 -5.85 5.40 10.02
C VAL A 19 -5.45 4.39 8.95
N LEU A 20 -4.19 3.96 9.00
CA LEU A 20 -3.63 2.95 8.11
C LEU A 20 -3.44 1.63 8.87
N VAL A 21 -4.11 0.60 8.38
CA VAL A 21 -4.01 -0.76 8.90
C VAL A 21 -2.96 -1.51 8.08
N ALA A 22 -1.86 -1.90 8.72
CA ALA A 22 -0.75 -2.65 8.12
C ALA A 22 -0.41 -2.21 6.68
N PRO A 23 -0.12 -0.92 6.43
CA PRO A 23 0.00 -0.41 5.09
C PRO A 23 1.28 -0.91 4.40
N ALA A 24 1.13 -1.46 3.20
CA ALA A 24 2.26 -1.72 2.29
C ALA A 24 2.75 -0.43 1.60
N ILE A 25 3.09 0.59 2.39
CA ILE A 25 3.67 1.84 1.89
C ILE A 25 5.17 1.79 2.15
N VAL A 26 5.95 1.60 1.10
CA VAL A 26 7.40 1.71 1.15
C VAL A 26 7.76 3.13 0.70
N PRO A 27 8.19 4.03 1.60
CA PRO A 27 8.60 5.37 1.21
C PRO A 27 9.80 5.24 0.27
N LYS A 28 9.82 5.99 -0.84
CA LYS A 28 11.00 5.97 -1.71
C LYS A 28 12.16 6.53 -0.88
N ARG A 29 13.26 5.77 -0.82
CA ARG A 29 14.48 6.16 -0.09
C ARG A 29 14.90 7.55 -0.58
N ARG A 30 14.70 8.59 0.25
CA ARG A 30 15.18 9.94 -0.05
C ARG A 30 16.64 9.80 -0.41
N ARG A 31 16.98 10.10 -1.67
CA ARG A 31 18.38 10.15 -2.09
C ARG A 31 19.00 11.23 -1.21
N LYS A 32 19.87 10.84 -0.26
CA LYS A 32 20.70 11.81 0.45
C LYS A 32 21.32 12.68 -0.63
N ASN A 33 21.33 13.99 -0.40
CA ASN A 33 21.90 14.97 -1.30
C ASN A 33 23.40 14.68 -1.42
N THR A 34 23.76 13.66 -2.21
CA THR A 34 25.13 13.28 -2.48
C THR A 34 25.63 14.35 -3.42
N GLU A 35 26.27 15.35 -2.82
CA GLU A 35 27.47 16.00 -3.32
C GLU A 35 27.59 15.92 -4.84
N ARG A 36 27.22 17.02 -5.52
CA ARG A 36 27.27 17.23 -6.99
C ARG A 36 28.25 16.25 -7.67
N GLN A 37 27.73 15.12 -8.16
CA GLN A 37 28.57 14.18 -8.90
C GLN A 37 29.10 14.90 -10.15
N PRO A 38 30.39 14.74 -10.49
CA PRO A 38 31.00 15.46 -11.59
C PRO A 38 30.27 15.11 -12.90
N ALA A 39 29.97 16.14 -13.69
CA ALA A 39 29.14 16.08 -14.90
C ALA A 39 29.55 14.98 -15.91
N ARG A 40 30.82 14.52 -15.89
CA ARG A 40 31.33 13.40 -16.70
C ARG A 40 30.63 12.06 -16.43
N LYS A 41 30.26 11.72 -15.18
CA LYS A 41 29.54 10.46 -14.87
C LYS A 41 28.08 10.48 -15.36
N ARG A 42 27.48 11.67 -15.45
CA ARG A 42 26.10 11.89 -15.92
C ARG A 42 25.96 11.68 -17.42
N LEU A 43 27.01 11.93 -18.21
CA LEU A 43 26.98 11.78 -19.67
C LEU A 43 27.03 10.31 -20.12
N TRP A 44 27.83 9.47 -19.44
CA TRP A 44 28.03 8.06 -19.81
C TRP A 44 26.95 7.10 -19.27
N THR A 45 26.21 7.49 -18.23
CA THR A 45 25.12 6.67 -17.64
C THR A 45 23.76 6.88 -18.33
N ARG A 46 23.63 7.93 -19.15
CA ARG A 46 22.43 8.26 -19.94
C ARG A 46 22.02 7.21 -20.98
N PRO A 47 22.89 6.69 -21.86
CA PRO A 47 22.48 5.68 -22.83
C PRO A 47 21.98 4.40 -22.15
N LEU A 48 22.62 4.00 -21.04
CA LEU A 48 22.17 2.87 -20.25
C LEU A 48 20.81 3.11 -19.58
N GLY A 49 20.59 4.31 -19.01
CA GLY A 49 19.30 4.70 -18.43
C GLY A 49 18.16 4.72 -19.45
N VAL A 50 18.43 5.18 -20.68
CA VAL A 50 17.46 5.17 -21.78
C VAL A 50 17.16 3.73 -22.24
N LEU A 51 18.18 2.88 -22.37
CA LEU A 51 18.00 1.46 -22.71
C LEU A 51 17.16 0.72 -21.65
N ILE A 52 17.43 0.95 -20.36
CA ILE A 52 16.63 0.39 -19.26
C ILE A 52 15.19 0.91 -19.32
N ALA A 53 14.99 2.21 -19.55
CA ALA A 53 13.66 2.79 -19.69
C ALA A 53 12.89 2.17 -20.88
N LEU A 54 13.55 2.00 -22.02
CA LEU A 54 12.96 1.37 -23.21
C LEU A 54 12.60 -0.10 -22.96
N ALA A 55 13.53 -0.88 -22.40
CA ALA A 55 13.30 -2.29 -22.07
C ALA A 55 12.13 -2.45 -21.08
N SER A 56 12.07 -1.60 -20.04
CA SER A 56 10.97 -1.61 -19.07
C SER A 56 9.63 -1.19 -19.68
N ALA A 57 9.62 -0.23 -20.60
CA ALA A 57 8.42 0.19 -21.33
C ALA A 57 7.89 -0.95 -22.21
N VAL A 58 8.76 -1.60 -22.99
CA VAL A 58 8.39 -2.76 -23.82
C VAL A 58 7.87 -3.90 -22.96
N ALA A 59 8.58 -4.26 -21.89
CA ALA A 59 8.16 -5.31 -20.97
C ALA A 59 6.76 -5.06 -20.40
N ARG A 60 6.45 -3.82 -19.99
CA ARG A 60 5.12 -3.45 -19.48
C ARG A 60 4.02 -3.56 -20.53
N VAL A 61 4.29 -3.14 -21.76
CA VAL A 61 3.34 -3.28 -22.87
C VAL A 61 3.07 -4.76 -23.15
N VAL A 62 4.10 -5.59 -23.16
CA VAL A 62 3.98 -7.05 -23.31
C VAL A 62 3.16 -7.65 -22.16
N VAL A 63 3.48 -7.29 -20.91
CA VAL A 63 2.72 -7.75 -19.73
C VAL A 63 1.26 -7.32 -19.83
N ALA A 64 0.96 -6.07 -20.19
CA ALA A 64 -0.42 -5.59 -20.35
C ALA A 64 -1.17 -6.32 -21.48
N ALA A 65 -0.50 -6.61 -22.59
CA ALA A 65 -1.08 -7.36 -23.71
C ALA A 65 -1.38 -8.81 -23.30
N LEU A 66 -0.42 -9.49 -22.67
CA LEU A 66 -0.59 -10.85 -22.14
C LEU A 66 -1.68 -10.90 -21.08
N ALA A 67 -1.68 -9.97 -20.13
CA ALA A 67 -2.66 -9.87 -19.07
C ALA A 67 -4.09 -9.71 -19.63
N ARG A 68 -4.25 -8.92 -20.70
CA ARG A 68 -5.54 -8.77 -21.40
C ARG A 68 -5.93 -10.06 -22.14
N ALA A 69 -5.01 -10.64 -22.90
CA ALA A 69 -5.24 -11.86 -23.68
C ALA A 69 -5.58 -13.06 -22.79
N LEU A 70 -4.93 -13.16 -21.63
CA LEU A 70 -5.13 -14.22 -20.65
C LEU A 70 -6.26 -13.93 -19.64
N SER A 71 -6.87 -12.75 -19.66
CA SER A 71 -7.95 -12.39 -18.73
C SER A 71 -9.13 -13.38 -18.68
N PRO A 72 -9.63 -13.99 -19.78
CA PRO A 72 -10.68 -15.01 -19.66
C PRO A 72 -10.21 -16.25 -18.89
N PHE A 73 -8.96 -16.66 -19.06
CA PHE A 73 -8.37 -17.77 -18.30
C PHE A 73 -8.14 -17.40 -16.83
N LEU A 74 -7.74 -16.15 -16.56
CA LEU A 74 -7.60 -15.64 -15.20
C LEU A 74 -8.91 -15.76 -14.43
N VAL A 75 -10.04 -15.41 -15.04
CA VAL A 75 -11.37 -15.56 -14.42
C VAL A 75 -11.67 -17.03 -14.07
N LEU A 76 -11.38 -17.97 -14.96
CA LEU A 76 -11.56 -19.40 -14.71
C LEU A 76 -10.66 -19.89 -13.57
N PHE A 77 -9.41 -19.45 -13.55
CA PHE A 77 -8.44 -19.80 -12.52
C PHE A 77 -8.82 -19.24 -11.15
N LEU A 78 -9.24 -17.97 -11.10
CA LEU A 78 -9.73 -17.32 -9.88
C LEU A 78 -10.93 -18.07 -9.29
N ARG A 79 -11.89 -18.50 -10.13
CA ARG A 79 -13.01 -19.35 -9.70
C ARG A 79 -12.55 -20.65 -9.04
N LYS A 80 -11.48 -21.28 -9.56
CA LYS A 80 -10.93 -22.51 -9.00
C LYS A 80 -10.23 -22.25 -7.65
N ILE A 81 -9.42 -21.20 -7.57
CA ILE A 81 -8.68 -20.82 -6.36
C ILE A 81 -9.63 -20.42 -5.24
N VAL A 82 -10.54 -19.47 -5.48
CA VAL A 82 -11.40 -18.91 -4.43
C VAL A 82 -12.39 -19.94 -3.85
N ARG A 83 -12.76 -20.95 -4.64
CA ARG A 83 -13.59 -22.07 -4.13
C ARG A 83 -12.81 -22.99 -3.21
N ASN A 84 -11.49 -23.05 -3.32
CA ASN A 84 -10.64 -23.92 -2.53
C ASN A 84 -10.44 -23.37 -1.12
N ALA A 85 -11.01 -24.03 -0.11
CA ALA A 85 -10.86 -23.63 1.28
C ALA A 85 -9.43 -23.78 1.83
N ALA A 86 -8.61 -24.69 1.27
CA ALA A 86 -7.21 -24.81 1.67
C ALA A 86 -6.40 -23.57 1.26
N PHE A 87 -6.68 -23.01 0.08
CA PHE A 87 -6.05 -21.76 -0.36
C PHE A 87 -6.27 -20.63 0.66
N TRP A 88 -7.51 -20.45 1.12
CA TRP A 88 -7.84 -19.43 2.11
C TRP A 88 -7.19 -19.69 3.46
N ARG A 89 -7.25 -20.93 3.96
CA ARG A 89 -6.64 -21.29 5.26
C ARG A 89 -5.14 -21.06 5.27
N GLU A 90 -4.44 -21.50 4.24
CA GLU A 90 -2.98 -21.31 4.14
C GLU A 90 -2.62 -19.84 3.91
N GLY A 91 -3.35 -19.15 3.02
CA GLY A 91 -3.13 -17.74 2.73
C GLY A 91 -3.35 -16.85 3.95
N LEU A 92 -4.49 -16.98 4.62
CA LEU A 92 -4.80 -16.20 5.82
C LEU A 92 -3.89 -16.57 6.99
N ALA A 93 -3.53 -17.85 7.17
CA ALA A 93 -2.58 -18.26 8.19
C ALA A 93 -1.17 -17.71 7.97
N SER A 94 -0.81 -17.34 6.74
CA SER A 94 0.46 -16.66 6.45
C SER A 94 0.43 -15.16 6.78
N ALA A 95 -0.77 -14.57 6.87
CA ALA A 95 -0.97 -13.16 7.15
C ALA A 95 -1.12 -12.86 8.65
N VAL A 96 -1.50 -13.83 9.48
CA VAL A 96 -1.66 -13.64 10.94
C VAL A 96 -0.40 -14.00 11.72
N GLY A 97 -0.28 -13.43 12.91
CA GLY A 97 0.76 -13.69 13.89
C GLY A 97 0.68 -15.10 14.46
N SER A 98 1.81 -15.57 15.00
CA SER A 98 1.99 -16.90 15.58
C SER A 98 0.84 -17.37 16.47
N PRO A 99 0.30 -16.55 17.40
CA PRO A 99 -0.80 -16.96 18.27
C PRO A 99 -2.06 -17.37 17.49
N MET A 100 -2.41 -16.63 16.44
CA MET A 100 -3.65 -16.83 15.69
C MET A 100 -3.52 -17.78 14.50
N ARG A 101 -2.31 -18.16 14.09
CA ARG A 101 -2.10 -19.06 12.93
C ARG A 101 -2.89 -20.36 13.02
N ARG A 102 -2.93 -21.01 14.18
CA ARG A 102 -3.67 -22.26 14.37
C ARG A 102 -5.18 -22.02 14.33
N VAL A 103 -5.64 -20.99 15.04
CA VAL A 103 -7.06 -20.60 15.07
C VAL A 103 -7.55 -20.31 13.65
N MET A 104 -6.80 -19.54 12.87
CA MET A 104 -7.11 -19.21 11.47
C MET A 104 -7.17 -20.45 10.55
N ARG A 105 -6.37 -21.49 10.82
CA ARG A 105 -6.38 -22.74 10.04
C ARG A 105 -7.57 -23.63 10.38
N ASP A 106 -7.91 -23.70 11.66
CA ASP A 106 -8.87 -24.66 12.19
C ASP A 106 -10.31 -24.10 12.20
N ASP A 107 -10.47 -22.81 12.47
CA ASP A 107 -11.77 -22.12 12.48
C ASP A 107 -12.24 -21.78 11.06
N ARG A 108 -13.29 -22.47 10.64
CA ARG A 108 -13.88 -22.29 9.30
C ARG A 108 -14.63 -20.97 9.17
N SER A 109 -15.12 -20.38 10.26
CA SER A 109 -15.93 -19.17 10.23
C SER A 109 -15.20 -17.99 9.58
N TRP A 110 -13.89 -17.86 9.86
CA TRP A 110 -13.00 -16.90 9.22
C TRP A 110 -12.92 -17.14 7.72
N THR A 111 -12.55 -18.35 7.32
CA THR A 111 -12.37 -18.69 5.89
C THR A 111 -13.66 -18.55 5.09
N ASP A 112 -14.81 -18.88 5.68
CA ASP A 112 -16.10 -18.71 5.05
C ASP A 112 -16.47 -17.23 4.93
N GLY A 113 -16.13 -16.40 5.92
CA GLY A 113 -16.21 -14.94 5.84
C GLY A 113 -15.49 -14.38 4.61
N TYR A 114 -14.23 -14.78 4.40
CA TYR A 114 -13.44 -14.37 3.24
C TYR A 114 -13.93 -14.93 1.90
N ARG A 115 -14.65 -16.06 1.91
CA ARG A 115 -15.25 -16.66 0.71
C ARG A 115 -16.60 -16.07 0.35
N ARG A 116 -17.32 -15.45 1.28
CA ARG A 116 -18.66 -14.88 1.06
C ARG A 116 -18.76 -13.95 -0.14
N PRO A 117 -17.80 -13.04 -0.41
CA PRO A 117 -17.88 -12.19 -1.60
C PRO A 117 -18.00 -12.96 -2.93
N SER A 118 -17.61 -14.24 -2.97
CA SER A 118 -17.76 -15.08 -4.16
C SER A 118 -19.20 -15.47 -4.52
N VAL A 119 -20.18 -15.12 -3.68
CA VAL A 119 -21.62 -15.29 -3.99
C VAL A 119 -22.20 -14.13 -4.78
N VAL A 120 -21.49 -12.99 -4.87
CA VAL A 120 -21.95 -11.79 -5.56
C VAL A 120 -21.71 -11.90 -7.07
N THR A 121 -22.72 -11.58 -7.89
CA THR A 121 -22.58 -11.59 -9.34
C THR A 121 -21.41 -10.71 -9.82
N GLY A 122 -20.50 -11.30 -10.59
CA GLY A 122 -19.34 -10.58 -11.15
C GLY A 122 -18.16 -10.39 -10.19
N TRP A 123 -18.16 -11.05 -9.03
CA TRP A 123 -17.03 -11.03 -8.08
C TRP A 123 -15.68 -11.38 -8.75
N ASP A 124 -15.71 -12.33 -9.68
CA ASP A 124 -14.55 -12.85 -10.40
C ASP A 124 -13.95 -11.83 -11.36
N ARG A 125 -14.81 -11.07 -12.06
CA ARG A 125 -14.40 -9.94 -12.90
C ARG A 125 -13.88 -8.78 -12.06
N GLY A 126 -14.46 -8.54 -10.87
CA GLY A 126 -13.95 -7.56 -9.91
C GLY A 126 -12.54 -7.91 -9.46
N MET A 127 -12.34 -9.13 -8.96
CA MET A 127 -11.04 -9.61 -8.51
C MET A 127 -10.02 -9.68 -9.64
N ALA A 128 -10.41 -10.12 -10.84
CA ALA A 128 -9.54 -10.09 -12.01
C ALA A 128 -9.06 -8.66 -12.32
N ARG A 129 -9.93 -7.64 -12.22
CA ARG A 129 -9.53 -6.24 -12.42
C ARG A 129 -8.52 -5.77 -11.37
N VAL A 130 -8.66 -6.18 -10.11
CA VAL A 130 -7.67 -5.86 -9.06
C VAL A 130 -6.32 -6.51 -9.37
N VAL A 131 -6.30 -7.80 -9.73
CA VAL A 131 -5.06 -8.52 -10.08
C VAL A 131 -4.41 -7.91 -11.32
N LEU A 132 -5.20 -7.61 -12.35
CA LEU A 132 -4.72 -6.98 -13.58
C LEU A 132 -4.18 -5.58 -13.29
N SER A 133 -4.88 -4.78 -12.48
CA SER A 133 -4.44 -3.45 -12.05
C SER A 133 -3.10 -3.51 -11.31
N ALA A 134 -2.91 -4.48 -10.41
CA ALA A 134 -1.62 -4.69 -9.75
C ALA A 134 -0.50 -5.05 -10.75
N ALA A 135 -0.80 -5.92 -11.73
CA ALA A 135 0.17 -6.34 -12.75
C ALA A 135 0.51 -5.24 -13.77
N THR A 136 -0.43 -4.35 -14.10
CA THR A 136 -0.25 -3.27 -15.09
C THR A 136 0.08 -1.92 -14.46
N GLY A 137 0.20 -1.83 -13.14
CA GLY A 137 0.46 -0.58 -12.43
C GLY A 137 -0.71 0.41 -12.50
N GLY A 138 -1.95 -0.08 -12.55
CA GLY A 138 -3.17 0.73 -12.54
C GLY A 138 -3.56 1.33 -13.89
N LEU A 139 -2.84 1.00 -14.97
CA LEU A 139 -3.15 1.53 -16.30
C LEU A 139 -4.20 0.69 -17.01
N ASP A 140 -5.21 1.37 -17.53
CA ASP A 140 -6.28 0.75 -18.31
C ASP A 140 -5.86 0.53 -19.76
N GLY A 141 -5.35 -0.67 -20.02
CA GLY A 141 -5.14 -1.20 -21.36
C GLY A 141 -3.76 -0.93 -21.97
N VAL A 142 -3.52 -1.59 -23.10
CA VAL A 142 -2.22 -1.61 -23.78
C VAL A 142 -1.84 -0.22 -24.30
N ALA A 143 -2.80 0.54 -24.84
CA ALA A 143 -2.55 1.89 -25.34
C ALA A 143 -2.15 2.87 -24.22
N ALA A 144 -2.81 2.81 -23.05
CA ALA A 144 -2.43 3.62 -21.90
C ALA A 144 -1.02 3.25 -21.40
N THR A 145 -0.73 1.95 -21.35
CA THR A 145 0.60 1.42 -20.98
C THR A 145 1.69 1.85 -21.96
N ALA A 146 1.41 1.82 -23.26
CA ALA A 146 2.36 2.27 -24.30
C ALA A 146 2.63 3.77 -24.22
N ARG A 147 1.60 4.60 -23.97
CA ARG A 147 1.76 6.04 -23.75
C ARG A 147 2.58 6.34 -22.49
N ASP A 148 2.35 5.62 -21.39
CA ASP A 148 3.16 5.75 -20.17
C ASP A 148 4.62 5.35 -20.42
N GLY A 149 4.83 4.22 -21.12
CA GLY A 149 6.17 3.78 -21.55
C GLY A 149 6.91 4.83 -22.38
N ALA A 150 6.25 5.40 -23.39
CA ALA A 150 6.81 6.47 -24.21
C ALA A 150 7.16 7.71 -23.38
N ARG A 151 6.30 8.12 -22.44
CA ARG A 151 6.57 9.23 -21.52
C ARG A 151 7.78 8.95 -20.62
N ARG A 152 7.94 7.72 -20.11
CA ARG A 152 9.12 7.33 -19.30
C ARG A 152 10.41 7.39 -20.10
N VAL A 153 10.41 6.91 -21.34
CA VAL A 153 11.57 7.01 -22.23
C VAL A 153 11.90 8.46 -22.53
N ALA A 154 10.90 9.30 -22.87
CA ALA A 154 11.10 10.72 -23.10
C ALA A 154 11.69 11.45 -21.87
N ARG A 155 11.26 11.10 -20.66
CA ARG A 155 11.83 11.61 -19.39
C ARG A 155 13.28 11.15 -19.17
N ALA A 156 13.57 9.88 -19.44
CA ALA A 156 14.95 9.37 -19.34
C ALA A 156 15.90 10.09 -20.32
N VAL A 157 15.40 10.44 -21.51
CA VAL A 157 16.15 11.21 -22.53
C VAL A 157 16.35 12.66 -22.10
N SER A 158 15.29 13.35 -21.67
CA SER A 158 15.36 14.75 -21.20
C SER A 158 16.15 14.90 -19.90
N GLY A 159 16.23 13.83 -19.09
CA GLY A 159 16.87 13.86 -17.78
C GLY A 159 16.00 14.52 -16.71
N GLU A 160 14.70 14.65 -16.96
CA GLU A 160 13.71 15.03 -15.96
C GLU A 160 13.58 13.90 -14.92
N GLU A 161 13.74 14.24 -13.64
CA GLU A 161 13.46 13.30 -12.57
C GLU A 161 11.95 13.01 -12.55
N SER A 162 11.61 11.71 -12.56
CA SER A 162 10.22 11.27 -12.55
C SER A 162 9.56 11.67 -11.22
N GLY A 163 8.71 12.70 -11.25
CA GLY A 163 7.68 12.91 -10.24
C GLY A 163 6.61 11.83 -10.35
N GLU A 164 6.94 10.61 -9.93
CA GLU A 164 5.93 9.63 -9.54
C GLU A 164 5.52 10.03 -8.12
N GLU A 165 4.27 10.48 -7.95
CA GLU A 165 3.70 10.85 -6.65
C GLU A 165 3.94 9.75 -5.64
N ASP A 166 4.79 10.03 -4.66
CA ASP A 166 5.01 9.14 -3.52
C ASP A 166 3.83 9.33 -2.57
N ALA A 167 3.06 8.27 -2.34
CA ALA A 167 1.94 8.31 -1.40
C ALA A 167 2.39 8.78 0.00
N ALA A 168 3.64 8.48 0.39
CA ALA A 168 4.23 8.98 1.62
C ALA A 168 4.41 10.50 1.61
N GLU A 169 4.82 11.06 0.47
CA GLU A 169 4.99 12.50 0.30
C GLU A 169 3.64 13.23 0.19
N ALA A 170 2.68 12.64 -0.53
CA ALA A 170 1.32 13.17 -0.62
C ALA A 170 0.64 13.20 0.76
N LEU A 171 0.72 12.12 1.54
CA LEU A 171 0.25 12.11 2.94
C LEU A 171 0.98 13.16 3.78
N ALA A 172 2.31 13.25 3.68
CA ALA A 172 3.07 14.24 4.44
C ALA A 172 2.72 15.69 4.10
N ARG A 173 2.31 15.97 2.85
CA ARG A 173 1.88 17.30 2.39
C ARG A 173 0.43 17.62 2.74
N SER A 174 -0.42 16.62 2.90
CA SER A 174 -1.84 16.83 3.23
C SER A 174 -2.07 17.52 4.56
N GLY A 175 -1.11 17.42 5.50
CA GLY A 175 -1.27 17.91 6.87
C GLY A 175 -2.14 17.00 7.74
N ALA A 176 -2.74 15.95 7.18
CA ALA A 176 -3.52 14.99 7.94
C ALA A 176 -2.66 14.28 8.98
N ARG A 177 -3.26 14.03 10.15
CA ARG A 177 -2.65 13.19 11.18
C ARG A 177 -2.75 11.75 10.71
N VAL A 178 -1.65 11.00 10.83
CA VAL A 178 -1.60 9.61 10.36
C VAL A 178 -1.33 8.68 11.54
N LEU A 179 -2.21 7.71 11.76
CA LEU A 179 -1.99 6.58 12.65
C LEU A 179 -1.70 5.33 11.82
N ILE A 180 -0.66 4.59 12.18
CA ILE A 180 -0.34 3.29 11.63
C ILE A 180 -0.47 2.26 12.73
N VAL A 181 -1.30 1.25 12.52
CA VAL A 181 -1.39 0.08 13.41
C VAL A 181 -0.95 -1.15 12.64
N HIS A 182 0.07 -1.85 13.13
CA HIS A 182 0.57 -3.09 12.53
C HIS A 182 1.08 -4.05 13.60
N GLY A 183 1.24 -5.33 13.27
CA GLY A 183 1.78 -6.32 14.20
C GLY A 183 3.30 -6.51 14.08
N ASP A 184 3.97 -6.84 15.19
CA ASP A 184 5.42 -7.08 15.20
C ASP A 184 5.89 -8.31 14.40
N GLU A 185 4.97 -9.24 14.10
CA GLU A 185 5.22 -10.39 13.23
C GLU A 185 4.82 -10.13 11.76
N ASP A 186 4.36 -8.92 11.42
CA ASP A 186 4.09 -8.53 10.04
C ASP A 186 5.39 -8.34 9.26
N VAL A 187 5.48 -9.02 8.11
CA VAL A 187 6.63 -8.95 7.19
C VAL A 187 6.69 -7.59 6.49
N ILE A 188 5.57 -6.89 6.41
CA ILE A 188 5.45 -5.58 5.78
C ILE A 188 5.64 -4.51 6.87
N VAL A 189 6.86 -4.01 7.01
CA VAL A 189 7.18 -2.95 7.98
C VAL A 189 6.78 -1.59 7.41
N PRO A 190 5.82 -0.87 8.02
CA PRO A 190 5.39 0.43 7.53
C PRO A 190 6.34 1.53 8.00
N ALA A 191 6.73 2.42 7.09
CA ALA A 191 7.51 3.60 7.43
C ALA A 191 6.90 4.83 6.76
N LEU A 192 6.33 5.73 7.55
CA LEU A 192 5.91 7.05 7.09
C LEU A 192 6.45 8.13 8.03
N PRO A 193 7.07 9.20 7.50
CA PRO A 193 7.48 10.31 8.34
C PRO A 193 6.24 10.99 8.95
N ARG A 194 6.33 11.34 10.25
CA ARG A 194 5.27 12.04 11.02
C ARG A 194 3.99 11.22 11.30
N ALA A 195 4.02 9.90 11.11
CA ALA A 195 2.93 9.03 11.55
C ALA A 195 3.12 8.59 13.01
N GLU A 196 2.01 8.50 13.77
CA GLU A 196 1.96 7.76 15.02
C GLU A 196 1.98 6.27 14.68
N LEU A 197 2.89 5.51 15.30
CA LEU A 197 3.05 4.08 15.05
C LEU A 197 2.70 3.29 16.30
N VAL A 198 1.74 2.38 16.17
CA VAL A 198 1.38 1.40 17.19
C VAL A 198 1.73 0.01 16.66
N VAL A 199 2.64 -0.66 17.37
CA VAL A 199 3.05 -2.04 17.08
C VAL A 199 2.37 -2.97 18.07
N VAL A 200 1.57 -3.91 17.56
CA VAL A 200 0.83 -4.89 18.36
C VAL A 200 1.67 -6.16 18.48
N ARG A 201 1.98 -6.57 19.71
CA ARG A 201 2.83 -7.74 19.98
C ARG A 201 2.11 -9.05 19.66
N GLY A 202 2.82 -9.97 19.01
CA GLY A 202 2.31 -11.29 18.60
C GLY A 202 1.24 -11.21 17.51
N CYS A 203 1.14 -10.08 16.83
CA CYS A 203 0.15 -9.84 15.78
C CYS A 203 0.83 -9.87 14.42
N GLY A 204 0.10 -10.35 13.41
CA GLY A 204 0.53 -10.28 12.02
C GLY A 204 0.02 -9.02 11.33
N HIS A 205 -0.36 -9.21 10.07
CA HIS A 205 -0.80 -8.16 9.14
C HIS A 205 -2.22 -7.65 9.42
N MET A 206 -3.02 -8.32 10.26
CA MET A 206 -4.44 -8.03 10.41
C MET A 206 -4.80 -7.65 11.86
N PRO A 207 -4.23 -6.57 12.43
CA PRO A 207 -4.45 -6.22 13.84
C PRO A 207 -5.92 -5.98 14.21
N HIS A 208 -6.72 -5.51 13.26
CA HIS A 208 -8.17 -5.31 13.42
C HIS A 208 -8.97 -6.61 13.51
N GLU A 209 -8.46 -7.72 12.98
CA GLU A 209 -9.09 -9.04 13.08
C GLU A 209 -8.47 -9.88 14.20
N GLU A 210 -7.15 -9.79 14.40
CA GLU A 210 -6.39 -10.59 15.37
C GLU A 210 -6.51 -10.06 16.81
N CYS A 211 -6.52 -8.73 16.98
CA CYS A 211 -6.51 -8.04 18.27
C CYS A 211 -7.47 -6.83 18.22
N PRO A 212 -8.78 -7.06 18.01
CA PRO A 212 -9.75 -5.99 17.75
C PRO A 212 -9.80 -4.94 18.87
N ASP A 213 -9.70 -5.37 20.14
CA ASP A 213 -9.73 -4.45 21.28
C ASP A 213 -8.52 -3.51 21.30
N VAL A 214 -7.31 -4.06 21.10
CA VAL A 214 -6.07 -3.28 21.04
C VAL A 214 -6.09 -2.33 19.85
N PHE A 215 -6.57 -2.79 18.70
CA PHE A 215 -6.75 -1.95 17.52
C PHE A 215 -7.72 -0.79 17.78
N LEU A 216 -8.89 -1.06 18.35
CA LEU A 216 -9.90 -0.05 18.65
C LEU A 216 -9.41 0.96 19.69
N ASP A 217 -8.68 0.52 20.70
CA ASP A 217 -8.13 1.41 21.73
C ASP A 217 -7.07 2.35 21.14
N ALA A 218 -6.21 1.84 20.24
CA ALA A 218 -5.26 2.67 19.49
C ALA A 218 -5.98 3.75 18.65
N VAL A 219 -7.02 3.36 17.91
CA VAL A 219 -7.82 4.29 17.09
C VAL A 219 -8.52 5.33 17.97
N ARG A 220 -9.16 4.92 19.06
CA ARG A 220 -9.84 5.83 19.99
C ARG A 220 -8.87 6.83 20.61
N ALA A 221 -7.69 6.38 21.04
CA ALA A 221 -6.67 7.25 21.60
C ALA A 221 -6.18 8.29 20.58
N PHE A 222 -5.99 7.88 19.33
CA PHE A 222 -5.56 8.76 18.25
C PHE A 222 -6.60 9.84 17.91
N LEU A 223 -7.88 9.46 17.82
CA LEU A 223 -8.97 10.39 17.53
C LEU A 223 -9.14 11.43 18.66
N ARG A 224 -9.11 11.01 19.93
CA ARG A 224 -9.20 11.92 21.09
C ARG A 224 -8.09 12.96 21.17
N LYS A 225 -6.88 12.63 20.69
CA LYS A 225 -5.77 13.60 20.61
C LYS A 225 -6.06 14.71 19.59
N GLY A 226 -6.87 14.44 18.57
CA GLY A 226 -7.20 15.41 17.52
C GLY A 226 -8.21 16.43 17.96
N GLU A 227 -9.24 15.94 18.65
CA GLU A 227 -10.27 16.76 19.28
C GLU A 227 -9.65 17.79 20.24
N ARG A 228 -8.58 17.43 20.96
CA ARG A 228 -7.87 18.33 21.88
C ARG A 228 -6.87 19.27 21.21
N GLY A 229 -6.44 18.97 19.98
CA GLY A 229 -5.51 19.81 19.22
C GLY A 229 -6.20 20.91 18.41
N GLY A 230 -7.52 20.83 18.24
CA GLY A 230 -8.33 21.83 17.53
C GLY A 230 -8.85 22.99 18.39
N ASP A 231 -8.73 22.90 19.72
CA ASP A 231 -9.39 23.79 20.68
C ASP A 231 -8.42 24.44 21.70
N GLY A 232 -7.13 24.56 21.36
CA GLY A 232 -6.10 24.81 22.37
C GLY A 232 -4.95 25.75 21.97
N ASP A 233 -5.24 26.88 21.35
CA ASP A 233 -4.52 28.13 21.69
C ASP A 233 -5.26 28.75 22.88
N ASP A 234 -5.18 28.12 24.06
CA ASP A 234 -5.22 28.80 25.36
C ASP A 234 -5.04 27.82 26.54
N ALA A 235 -4.12 28.22 27.42
CA ALA A 235 -3.97 27.84 28.84
C ALA A 235 -3.57 26.40 29.24
N GLY A 236 -2.32 26.27 29.71
CA GLY A 236 -2.09 26.02 31.14
C GLY A 236 -1.78 24.59 31.61
N ALA A 237 -0.50 24.37 31.92
CA ALA A 237 0.05 23.69 33.11
C ALA A 237 -0.42 22.27 33.52
N GLY A 238 0.54 21.33 33.53
CA GLY A 238 0.82 20.52 34.72
C GLY A 238 0.59 19.00 34.64
N ALA A 239 1.64 18.26 35.04
CA ALA A 239 1.71 16.83 35.40
C ALA A 239 1.52 15.82 34.25
N GLY A 240 2.49 14.96 33.88
CA GLY A 240 3.49 14.27 34.69
C GLY A 240 3.13 12.78 34.73
N VAL A 241 3.57 11.99 33.74
CA VAL A 241 3.67 10.52 33.85
C VAL A 241 4.90 10.02 33.09
N GLU A 242 5.67 9.25 33.83
CA GLU A 242 7.02 8.73 33.60
C GLU A 242 7.03 7.56 32.60
N LYS A 243 8.08 7.50 31.77
CA LYS A 243 8.38 6.37 30.88
C LYS A 243 9.42 5.47 31.55
N THR A 244 9.19 4.17 31.49
CA THR A 244 10.24 3.14 31.48
C THR A 244 10.02 2.24 30.27
#